data_AF-A0A5C1YUA7-F1
#
_entry.id   AF-A0A5C1YUA7-F1
#
_cell.length_a   1.000
_cell.length_b   1.000
_cell.length_c   1.000
_cell.angle_alpha   90.00
_cell.angle_beta   90.00
_cell.angle_gamma   90.00
#
_symmetry.space_group_name_H-M   'P 1'
#
loop_
_entity.id
_entity.type
_entity.pdbx_description
1 polymer ?
#
loop_
_entity_poly.entity_id
_entity_poly.type
_entity_poly.pdbx_seq_one_letter_code
_entity_poly.pdbx_strand_id
1 'polypeptide(L)'
;MMTIVRKIPAPVLTPLWRGRASLMPAPVQARGADGALISVSIAPEDLNDSARERLLDEILRVMPVPARCAMARGFWRSRFRPLVEAAYPGSLADCAQCDAPAPPLEAVVWQLADDPQIYGEHAGAWIVVDGTLANELTEPVASYEEAQRQADALNAADVHAEWYRHWFLLRWEGLDGPGENWIRDAA
;
A
#
# COMPACT_ATOMS: atom_id res chain seq x y z
N MET A 1 -9.16 31.06 30.90
CA MET A 1 -8.99 30.49 29.55
C MET A 1 -8.52 29.05 29.74
N MET A 2 -9.42 28.06 29.67
CA MET A 2 -9.06 26.64 29.84
C MET A 2 -8.57 26.11 28.50
N THR A 3 -7.28 25.78 28.43
CA THR A 3 -6.70 25.02 27.31
C THR A 3 -7.27 23.60 27.37
N ILE A 4 -8.26 23.29 26.53
CA ILE A 4 -8.70 21.90 26.34
C ILE A 4 -7.62 21.21 25.50
N VAL A 5 -6.68 20.54 26.17
CA VAL A 5 -5.78 19.60 25.51
C VAL A 5 -6.61 18.39 25.10
N ARG A 6 -7.06 18.35 23.84
CA ARG A 6 -7.74 17.16 23.32
C ARG A 6 -6.72 16.03 23.18
N LYS A 7 -6.98 14.92 23.86
CA LYS A 7 -6.18 13.71 23.77
C LYS A 7 -6.40 13.11 22.38
N ILE A 8 -5.39 13.22 21.52
CA ILE A 8 -5.36 12.48 20.26
C ILE A 8 -5.43 10.98 20.62
N PRO A 9 -6.38 10.22 20.05
CA PRO A 9 -6.53 8.80 20.34
C PRO A 9 -5.19 8.09 20.12
N ALA A 10 -4.80 7.20 21.04
CA ALA A 10 -3.61 6.39 20.84
C ALA A 10 -3.99 5.20 19.98
N PRO A 11 -3.47 5.08 18.74
CA PRO A 11 -3.68 3.88 17.98
C PRO A 11 -2.89 2.72 18.58
N VAL A 12 -3.47 1.53 18.50
CA VAL A 12 -2.80 0.26 18.72
C VAL A 12 -2.69 -0.45 17.39
N LEU A 13 -1.46 -0.82 17.02
CA LEU A 13 -1.14 -1.55 15.80
C LEU A 13 -0.67 -2.94 16.20
N THR A 14 -1.41 -3.96 15.79
CA THR A 14 -1.12 -5.35 16.15
C THR A 14 -0.82 -6.14 14.88
N PRO A 15 0.35 -6.78 14.75
CA PRO A 15 0.62 -7.72 13.66
C PRO A 15 -0.36 -8.89 13.75
N LEU A 16 -1.00 -9.24 12.64
CA LEU A 16 -2.02 -10.29 12.62
C LEU A 16 -1.61 -11.49 11.78
N TRP A 17 -1.17 -11.25 10.55
CA TRP A 17 -1.01 -12.32 9.57
C TRP A 17 -0.06 -11.93 8.45
N ARG A 18 0.50 -12.92 7.76
CA ARG A 18 1.33 -12.73 6.58
C ARG A 18 0.86 -13.67 5.48
N GLY A 19 0.65 -13.15 4.28
CA GLY A 19 0.09 -13.89 3.16
C GLY A 19 -0.77 -13.05 2.23
N ARG A 20 -1.29 -13.71 1.20
CA ARG A 20 -2.22 -13.16 0.18
C ARG A 20 -3.63 -13.04 0.75
N ALA A 21 -4.37 -11.95 0.56
CA ALA A 21 -5.72 -11.79 1.14
C ALA A 21 -6.66 -12.97 0.83
N SER A 22 -6.58 -13.54 -0.38
CA SER A 22 -7.36 -14.73 -0.79
C SER A 22 -7.13 -15.97 0.08
N LEU A 23 -5.98 -16.07 0.74
CA LEU A 23 -5.60 -17.17 1.63
C LEU A 23 -5.76 -16.83 3.11
N MET A 24 -6.26 -15.63 3.44
CA MET A 24 -6.40 -15.20 4.83
C MET A 24 -7.43 -16.06 5.56
N PRO A 25 -7.09 -16.66 6.72
CA PRO A 25 -8.06 -17.43 7.49
C PRO A 25 -9.26 -16.58 7.94
N ALA A 26 -10.48 -17.13 7.86
CA ALA A 26 -11.70 -16.43 8.28
C ALA A 26 -11.64 -15.83 9.71
N PRO A 27 -11.02 -16.49 10.71
CA PRO A 27 -10.85 -15.87 12.03
C PRO A 27 -9.98 -14.61 12.04
N VAL A 28 -9.01 -14.49 11.13
CA VAL A 28 -8.18 -13.29 10.97
C VAL A 28 -9.00 -12.19 10.29
N GLN A 29 -9.76 -12.53 9.25
CA GLN A 29 -10.65 -11.58 8.56
C GLN A 29 -11.69 -11.00 9.53
N ALA A 30 -12.26 -11.85 10.41
CA ALA A 30 -13.24 -11.44 11.42
C ALA A 30 -12.70 -10.40 12.41
N ARG A 31 -11.37 -10.31 12.60
CA ARG A 31 -10.74 -9.25 13.43
C ARG A 31 -10.95 -7.85 12.85
N GLY A 32 -11.32 -7.72 11.57
CA GLY A 32 -11.74 -6.45 10.99
C GLY A 32 -13.00 -5.85 11.62
N ALA A 33 -13.77 -6.61 12.39
CA ALA A 33 -14.85 -6.06 13.21
C ALA A 33 -14.32 -5.27 14.43
N ASP A 34 -13.11 -5.58 14.90
CA ASP A 34 -12.50 -4.96 16.08
C ASP A 34 -11.71 -3.67 15.74
N GLY A 35 -11.53 -3.36 14.45
CA GLY A 35 -10.72 -2.24 13.98
C GLY A 35 -10.40 -2.29 12.48
N ALA A 36 -9.57 -1.37 12.00
CA ALA A 36 -9.16 -1.33 10.60
C ALA A 36 -8.09 -2.40 10.31
N LEU A 37 -8.40 -3.32 9.40
CA LEU A 37 -7.41 -4.25 8.86
C LEU A 37 -6.61 -3.54 7.76
N ILE A 38 -5.33 -3.30 8.01
CA ILE A 38 -4.41 -2.66 7.07
C ILE A 38 -3.28 -3.61 6.70
N SER A 39 -2.61 -3.35 5.59
CA SER A 39 -1.56 -4.24 5.08
C SER A 39 -0.50 -3.50 4.30
N VAL A 40 0.73 -4.00 4.34
CA VAL A 40 1.78 -3.60 3.39
C VAL A 40 2.11 -4.75 2.47
N SER A 41 2.21 -4.47 1.17
CA SER A 41 2.77 -5.39 0.17
C SER A 41 4.25 -5.62 0.45
N ILE A 42 4.74 -6.84 0.25
CA ILE A 42 6.14 -7.22 0.47
C ILE A 42 6.66 -7.99 -0.74
N ALA A 43 7.78 -7.54 -1.30
CA ALA A 43 8.58 -8.19 -2.33
C ALA A 43 9.85 -8.85 -1.71
N PRO A 44 10.53 -9.78 -2.41
CA PRO A 44 11.69 -10.52 -1.89
C PRO A 44 12.86 -9.65 -1.39
N GLU A 45 13.03 -8.46 -1.97
CA GLU A 45 14.13 -7.53 -1.68
C GLU A 45 13.68 -6.32 -0.86
N ASP A 46 12.42 -6.29 -0.43
CA ASP A 46 11.94 -5.21 0.41
C ASP A 46 12.71 -5.18 1.74
N LEU A 47 13.20 -4.01 2.11
CA LEU A 47 13.79 -3.78 3.43
C LEU A 47 12.72 -3.47 4.46
N ASN A 48 13.02 -3.74 5.73
CA ASN A 48 12.18 -3.34 6.85
C ASN A 48 11.87 -1.84 6.83
N ASP A 49 12.83 -1.00 6.43
CA ASP A 49 12.61 0.45 6.31
C ASP A 49 11.48 0.78 5.32
N SER A 50 11.56 0.23 4.10
CA SER A 50 10.54 0.40 3.06
C SER A 50 9.16 -0.12 3.50
N ALA A 51 9.12 -1.25 4.20
CA ALA A 51 7.88 -1.80 4.74
C ALA A 51 7.27 -0.89 5.84
N ARG A 52 8.11 -0.34 6.71
CA ARG A 52 7.69 0.59 7.78
C ARG A 52 7.16 1.91 7.21
N GLU A 53 7.84 2.49 6.22
CA GLU A 53 7.39 3.73 5.59
C GLU A 53 6.05 3.55 4.86
N ARG A 54 5.84 2.40 4.19
CA ARG A 54 4.53 2.02 3.62
C ARG A 54 3.46 1.80 4.69
N LEU A 55 3.81 1.20 5.83
CA LEU A 55 2.87 0.98 6.93
C LEU A 55 2.43 2.31 7.56
N LEU A 56 3.35 3.27 7.68
CA LEU A 56 3.01 4.63 8.08
C LEU A 56 2.00 5.24 7.11
N ASP A 57 2.22 5.11 5.80
CA ASP A 57 1.29 5.62 4.79
C ASP A 57 -0.10 4.99 4.89
N GLU A 58 -0.17 3.68 5.14
CA GLU A 58 -1.44 2.98 5.35
C GLU A 58 -2.17 3.46 6.60
N ILE A 59 -1.48 3.70 7.72
CA ILE A 59 -2.08 4.29 8.92
C ILE A 59 -2.66 5.68 8.61
N LEU A 60 -1.93 6.51 7.87
CA LEU A 60 -2.42 7.85 7.48
C LEU A 60 -3.58 7.78 6.49
N ARG A 61 -3.60 6.79 5.61
CA ARG A 61 -4.68 6.58 4.63
C ARG A 61 -6.01 6.29 5.32
N VAL A 62 -6.00 5.44 6.35
CA VAL A 62 -7.21 5.03 7.09
C VAL A 62 -7.55 5.94 8.27
N MET A 63 -6.68 6.91 8.59
CA MET A 63 -6.98 7.91 9.60
C MET A 63 -8.15 8.80 9.14
N PRO A 64 -9.06 9.19 10.05
CA PRO A 64 -10.13 10.14 9.75
C PRO A 64 -9.58 11.45 9.16
N VAL A 65 -10.20 11.88 8.05
CA VAL A 65 -9.77 13.06 7.27
C VAL A 65 -9.60 14.32 8.14
N PRO A 66 -10.53 14.67 9.07
CA PRO A 66 -10.35 15.85 9.90
C PRO A 66 -9.05 15.80 10.72
N ALA A 67 -8.74 14.64 11.31
CA ALA A 67 -7.52 14.44 12.09
C ALA A 67 -6.27 14.53 11.21
N ARG A 68 -6.31 13.88 10.04
CA ARG A 68 -5.20 13.89 9.08
C ARG A 68 -4.85 15.30 8.63
N CYS A 69 -5.86 16.13 8.33
CA CYS A 69 -5.68 17.50 7.85
C CYS A 69 -5.33 18.49 8.96
N ALA A 70 -5.55 18.15 10.23
CA ALA A 70 -5.27 19.05 11.36
C ALA A 70 -3.77 19.36 11.53
N MET A 71 -2.89 18.48 11.04
CA MET A 71 -1.44 18.61 11.18
C MET A 71 -0.72 18.18 9.91
N ALA A 72 0.52 18.67 9.70
CA ALA A 72 1.34 18.27 8.57
C ALA A 72 1.65 16.76 8.58
N ARG A 73 1.77 16.15 7.39
CA ARG A 73 2.09 14.72 7.21
C ARG A 73 3.32 14.29 8.04
N GLY A 74 4.36 15.12 8.08
CA GLY A 74 5.59 14.84 8.84
C GLY A 74 5.38 14.70 10.35
N PHE A 75 4.46 15.47 10.93
CA PHE A 75 4.09 15.33 12.35
C PHE A 75 3.51 13.95 12.62
N TRP A 76 2.54 13.51 11.81
CA TRP A 76 1.91 12.20 11.99
C TRP A 76 2.86 11.04 11.77
N ARG A 77 3.76 11.13 10.78
CA ARG A 77 4.81 10.12 10.57
C ARG A 77 5.69 9.97 11.81
N SER A 78 6.20 11.08 12.35
CA SER A 78 6.99 11.08 13.57
C SER A 78 6.21 10.50 14.76
N ARG A 79 4.93 10.87 14.88
CA ARG A 79 4.06 10.41 15.97
C ARG A 79 3.79 8.91 15.97
N PHE A 80 3.65 8.28 14.80
CA PHE A 80 3.37 6.83 14.68
C PHE A 80 4.60 5.98 14.42
N ARG A 81 5.76 6.58 14.16
CA ARG A 81 7.01 5.84 13.95
C ARG A 81 7.31 4.83 15.07
N PRO A 82 7.22 5.18 16.37
CA PRO A 82 7.46 4.19 17.43
C PRO A 82 6.44 3.03 17.43
N LEU A 83 5.20 3.31 17.02
CA LEU A 83 4.15 2.29 16.92
C LEU A 83 4.45 1.30 15.80
N VAL A 84 4.88 1.80 14.65
CA VAL A 84 5.28 0.99 13.49
C VAL A 84 6.54 0.19 13.80
N GLU A 85 7.53 0.78 14.45
CA GLU A 85 8.75 0.08 14.88
C GLU A 85 8.46 -1.06 15.85
N ALA A 86 7.53 -0.86 16.79
CA ALA A 86 7.11 -1.90 17.73
C ALA A 86 6.35 -3.05 17.04
N ALA A 87 5.47 -2.73 16.08
CA ALA A 87 4.70 -3.73 15.34
C ALA A 87 5.53 -4.45 14.26
N TYR A 88 6.57 -3.81 13.74
CA TYR A 88 7.41 -4.33 12.67
C TYR A 88 8.89 -4.32 13.11
N PRO A 89 9.29 -5.20 14.05
CA PRO A 89 10.63 -5.20 14.64
C PRO A 89 11.71 -5.64 13.65
N GLY A 90 12.98 -5.32 13.95
CA GLY A 90 14.15 -5.68 13.13
C GLY A 90 15.03 -4.48 12.78
N SER A 91 16.21 -4.74 12.20
CA SER A 91 17.06 -3.67 11.67
C SER A 91 16.43 -3.08 10.40
N LEU A 92 16.67 -1.80 10.14
CA LEU A 92 16.17 -1.12 8.93
C LEU A 92 16.69 -1.76 7.64
N ALA A 93 17.93 -2.26 7.67
CA ALA A 93 18.62 -2.86 6.53
C ALA A 93 18.34 -4.36 6.35
N ASP A 94 17.59 -4.99 7.27
CA ASP A 94 17.23 -6.40 7.11
C ASP A 94 16.09 -6.51 6.09
N CYS A 95 16.09 -7.60 5.32
CA CYS A 95 14.97 -7.95 4.45
C CYS A 95 13.70 -8.16 5.28
N ALA A 96 12.61 -7.58 4.81
CA ALA A 96 11.28 -7.69 5.39
C ALA A 96 10.77 -9.14 5.42
N GLN A 97 10.97 -9.87 4.33
CA GLN A 97 10.65 -11.28 4.19
C GLN A 97 11.41 -11.85 2.97
N CYS A 98 12.56 -12.50 3.20
CA CYS A 98 13.43 -12.97 2.10
C CYS A 98 12.77 -14.01 1.18
N ASP A 99 11.83 -14.79 1.72
CA ASP A 99 11.09 -15.85 1.02
C ASP A 99 9.71 -15.37 0.55
N ALA A 100 9.45 -14.06 0.52
CA ALA A 100 8.26 -13.52 -0.14
C ALA A 100 8.24 -13.99 -1.61
N PRO A 101 7.07 -14.36 -2.16
CA PRO A 101 6.97 -14.66 -3.58
C PRO A 101 7.23 -13.40 -4.42
N ALA A 102 7.50 -13.62 -5.72
CA ALA A 102 7.52 -12.53 -6.68
C ALA A 102 6.19 -11.73 -6.63
N PRO A 103 6.26 -10.40 -6.83
CA PRO A 103 5.06 -9.59 -6.93
C PRO A 103 4.21 -9.98 -8.15
N PRO A 104 2.91 -9.65 -8.16
CA PRO A 104 2.12 -9.75 -9.38
C PRO A 104 2.75 -8.90 -10.48
N LEU A 105 2.55 -9.35 -11.72
CA LEU A 105 3.06 -8.69 -12.91
C LEU A 105 2.50 -7.27 -13.05
N GLU A 106 1.22 -7.10 -12.68
CA GLU A 106 0.48 -5.82 -12.79
C GLU A 106 0.68 -5.21 -14.18
N ALA A 107 0.53 -6.02 -15.22
CA ALA A 107 0.74 -5.65 -16.59
C ALA A 107 -0.18 -4.49 -16.97
N VAL A 108 0.39 -3.39 -17.45
CA VAL A 108 -0.34 -2.19 -17.85
C VAL A 108 0.07 -1.76 -19.25
N VAL A 109 -0.88 -1.15 -19.95
CA VAL A 109 -0.64 -0.61 -21.27
C VAL A 109 0.12 0.70 -21.18
N TRP A 110 1.14 0.85 -22.01
CA TRP A 110 1.95 2.05 -22.11
C TRP A 110 2.11 2.48 -23.56
N GLN A 111 1.96 3.76 -23.84
CA GLN A 111 2.24 4.30 -25.17
C GLN A 111 3.69 4.78 -25.23
N LEU A 112 4.45 4.26 -26.18
CA LEU A 112 5.75 4.80 -26.51
C LEU A 112 5.61 6.25 -26.96
N ALA A 113 6.61 7.08 -26.64
CA ALA A 113 6.59 8.46 -27.11
C ALA A 113 6.59 8.48 -28.64
N ASP A 114 5.94 9.49 -29.22
CA ASP A 114 5.99 9.77 -30.65
C ASP A 114 7.34 10.44 -31.00
N ASP A 115 8.43 9.73 -30.73
CA ASP A 115 9.81 10.15 -31.00
C ASP A 115 10.50 9.10 -31.87
N PRO A 116 10.50 9.28 -33.20
CA PRO A 116 11.16 8.39 -34.15
C PRO A 116 12.69 8.31 -33.98
N GLN A 117 13.33 9.25 -33.29
CA GLN A 117 14.77 9.19 -33.03
C GLN A 117 15.10 8.16 -31.96
N ILE A 118 14.21 7.99 -30.98
CA ILE A 118 14.37 7.04 -29.88
C ILE A 118 13.76 5.68 -30.26
N TYR A 119 12.52 5.69 -30.77
CA TYR A 119 11.70 4.48 -30.95
C TYR A 119 11.57 4.01 -32.40
N GLY A 120 12.18 4.73 -33.36
CA GLY A 120 12.17 4.32 -34.76
C GLY A 120 10.76 4.15 -35.32
N GLU A 121 10.49 2.99 -35.92
CA GLU A 121 9.18 2.63 -36.49
C GLU A 121 8.09 2.36 -35.43
N HIS A 122 8.47 2.22 -34.16
CA HIS A 122 7.57 1.98 -33.04
C HIS A 122 7.19 3.26 -32.29
N ALA A 123 7.60 4.44 -32.77
CA ALA A 123 7.18 5.71 -32.20
C ALA A 123 5.64 5.81 -32.16
N GLY A 124 5.10 6.16 -31.00
CA GLY A 124 3.65 6.23 -30.76
C GLY A 124 2.93 4.88 -30.69
N ALA A 125 3.64 3.74 -30.80
CA ALA A 125 3.06 2.41 -30.64
C ALA A 125 2.71 2.12 -29.18
N TRP A 126 1.89 1.09 -28.98
CA TRP A 126 1.46 0.62 -27.67
C TRP A 126 2.24 -0.62 -27.28
N ILE A 127 2.71 -0.67 -26.05
CA ILE A 127 3.35 -1.84 -25.45
C ILE A 127 2.63 -2.19 -24.15
N VAL A 128 2.94 -3.36 -23.61
CA VAL A 128 2.60 -3.72 -22.24
C VAL A 128 3.87 -3.71 -21.41
N VAL A 129 3.82 -3.08 -20.24
CA VAL A 129 4.90 -3.05 -19.25
C VAL A 129 4.42 -3.66 -17.94
N ASP A 130 5.35 -4.09 -17.08
CA ASP A 130 5.00 -4.53 -15.73
C ASP A 130 4.59 -3.35 -14.82
N GLY A 131 4.09 -3.65 -13.62
CA GLY A 131 3.66 -2.63 -12.64
C GLY A 131 4.78 -1.70 -12.14
N THR A 132 6.05 -2.05 -12.37
CA THR A 132 7.19 -1.18 -12.09
C THR A 132 7.42 -0.15 -13.19
N LEU A 133 6.80 -0.36 -14.36
CA LEU A 133 6.97 0.41 -15.59
C LEU A 133 8.39 0.36 -16.16
N ALA A 134 9.23 -0.55 -15.66
CA ALA A 134 10.64 -0.64 -16.04
C ALA A 134 10.89 -1.77 -17.05
N ASN A 135 10.00 -2.76 -17.14
CA ASN A 135 10.17 -3.91 -18.01
C ASN A 135 9.03 -4.00 -19.03
N GLU A 136 9.40 -4.03 -20.31
CA GLU A 136 8.49 -4.32 -21.40
C GLU A 136 8.17 -5.83 -21.43
N LEU A 137 6.89 -6.16 -21.60
CA LEU A 137 6.37 -7.52 -21.55
C LEU A 137 5.92 -8.04 -22.92
N THR A 138 5.71 -7.13 -23.88
CA THR A 138 5.23 -7.44 -25.22
C THR A 138 5.95 -6.60 -26.25
N GLU A 139 5.97 -7.08 -27.49
CA GLU A 139 6.36 -6.28 -28.64
C GLU A 139 5.37 -5.12 -28.89
N PRO A 140 5.79 -4.03 -29.57
CA PRO A 140 4.92 -2.92 -29.91
C PRO A 140 3.77 -3.29 -30.86
N VAL A 141 2.57 -2.79 -30.56
CA VAL A 141 1.35 -2.97 -31.35
C VAL A 141 0.73 -1.61 -31.72
N ALA A 142 -0.02 -1.60 -32.83
CA ALA A 142 -0.56 -0.36 -33.38
C ALA A 142 -1.79 0.19 -32.64
N SER A 143 -2.47 -0.61 -31.82
CA SER A 143 -3.71 -0.20 -31.15
C SER A 143 -3.70 -0.44 -29.65
N TYR A 144 -4.27 0.51 -28.91
CA TYR A 144 -4.50 0.41 -27.48
C TYR A 144 -5.34 -0.83 -27.13
N GLU A 145 -6.37 -1.14 -27.91
CA GLU A 145 -7.26 -2.29 -27.66
C GLU A 145 -6.53 -3.63 -27.75
N GLU A 146 -5.56 -3.77 -28.66
CA GLU A 146 -4.72 -4.96 -28.73
C GLU A 146 -3.80 -5.05 -27.51
N ALA A 147 -3.10 -3.97 -27.17
CA ALA A 147 -2.23 -3.93 -26.00
C ALA A 147 -3.00 -4.22 -24.70
N GLN A 148 -4.23 -3.68 -24.57
CA GLN A 148 -5.07 -3.93 -23.40
C GLN A 148 -5.49 -5.40 -23.29
N ARG A 149 -5.86 -6.04 -24.41
CA ARG A 149 -6.16 -7.48 -24.41
C ARG A 149 -4.94 -8.32 -24.01
N GLN A 150 -3.75 -7.93 -24.45
CA GLN A 150 -2.50 -8.60 -24.07
C GLN A 150 -2.20 -8.42 -22.58
N ALA A 151 -2.34 -7.19 -22.05
CA ALA A 151 -2.18 -6.91 -20.63
C ALA A 151 -3.16 -7.72 -19.76
N ASP A 152 -4.44 -7.77 -20.16
CA ASP A 152 -5.47 -8.54 -19.46
C ASP A 152 -5.15 -10.04 -19.47
N ALA A 153 -4.71 -10.58 -20.62
CA ALA A 153 -4.32 -11.97 -20.75
C ALA A 153 -3.10 -12.32 -19.88
N LEU A 154 -2.09 -11.45 -19.85
CA LEU A 154 -0.91 -11.60 -19.00
C LEU A 154 -1.28 -11.60 -17.52
N ASN A 155 -2.09 -10.64 -17.07
CA ASN A 155 -2.56 -10.57 -15.69
C ASN A 155 -3.43 -11.78 -15.31
N ALA A 156 -4.26 -12.28 -16.23
CA ALA A 156 -5.08 -13.47 -16.00
C ALA A 156 -4.25 -14.76 -15.89
N ALA A 157 -3.10 -14.83 -16.57
CA ALA A 157 -2.18 -15.97 -16.53
C ALA A 157 -1.18 -15.90 -15.36
N ASP A 158 -1.11 -14.78 -14.64
CA ASP A 158 -0.14 -14.57 -13.57
C ASP A 158 -0.42 -15.46 -12.34
N VAL A 159 0.51 -16.35 -12.03
CA VAL A 159 0.45 -17.22 -10.83
C VAL A 159 0.66 -16.45 -9.52
N HIS A 160 1.15 -15.22 -9.62
CA HIS A 160 1.38 -14.28 -8.53
C HIS A 160 0.33 -13.16 -8.48
N ALA A 161 -0.82 -13.31 -9.14
CA ALA A 161 -1.93 -12.33 -9.28
C ALA A 161 -2.38 -11.58 -8.00
N GLU A 162 -1.90 -11.99 -6.83
CA GLU A 162 -2.04 -11.24 -5.61
C GLU A 162 -0.70 -11.05 -4.88
N TRP A 163 -0.44 -9.79 -4.50
CA TRP A 163 0.65 -9.40 -3.62
C TRP A 163 0.65 -10.20 -2.32
N TYR A 164 1.82 -10.73 -1.95
CA TYR A 164 2.07 -11.15 -0.58
C TYR A 164 2.13 -9.93 0.33
N ARG A 165 1.49 -10.01 1.50
CA ARG A 165 1.30 -8.87 2.39
C ARG A 165 1.56 -9.22 3.84
N HIS A 166 2.02 -8.25 4.61
CA HIS A 166 1.98 -8.28 6.07
C HIS A 166 0.76 -7.49 6.55
N TRP A 167 -0.09 -8.13 7.34
CA TRP A 167 -1.39 -7.62 7.79
C TRP A 167 -1.35 -7.23 9.25
N PHE A 168 -2.00 -6.11 9.55
CA PHE A 168 -2.05 -5.51 10.88
C PHE A 168 -3.47 -5.08 11.22
N LEU A 169 -3.84 -5.20 12.49
CA LEU A 169 -5.02 -4.58 13.04
C LEU A 169 -4.66 -3.22 13.62
N LEU A 170 -5.29 -2.17 13.12
CA LEU A 170 -5.23 -0.83 13.65
C LEU A 170 -6.51 -0.52 14.42
N ARG A 171 -6.39 -0.26 15.72
CA ARG A 171 -7.49 0.18 16.59
C ARG A 171 -7.21 1.55 17.14
N TRP A 172 -8.23 2.38 17.28
CA TRP A 172 -8.12 3.68 17.93
C TRP A 172 -8.69 3.57 19.35
N GLU A 173 -7.84 3.52 20.36
CA GLU A 173 -8.33 3.42 21.74
C GLU A 173 -8.91 4.76 22.22
N GLY A 174 -10.06 4.69 22.90
CA GLY A 174 -10.75 5.86 23.46
C GLY A 174 -11.77 6.53 22.52
N LEU A 175 -12.20 5.84 21.47
CA LEU A 175 -13.31 6.26 20.61
C LEU A 175 -14.36 5.15 20.56
N ASP A 176 -15.53 5.43 21.11
CA ASP A 176 -16.74 4.61 20.91
C ASP A 176 -17.20 4.83 19.46
N GLY A 177 -16.52 4.18 18.51
CA GLY A 177 -16.87 4.15 17.09
C GLY A 177 -16.10 5.13 16.18
N PRO A 178 -15.93 4.77 14.90
CA PRO A 178 -15.44 5.68 13.87
C PRO A 178 -16.57 6.64 13.50
N GLY A 179 -16.59 7.87 14.05
CA GLY A 179 -17.66 8.79 13.66
C GLY A 179 -17.61 10.21 14.20
N GLU A 180 -17.59 10.43 15.52
CA GLU A 180 -18.27 11.66 15.98
C GLU A 180 -17.42 12.75 16.66
N ASN A 181 -16.18 12.52 17.09
CA ASN A 181 -15.49 13.53 17.93
C ASN A 181 -14.02 13.79 17.59
N TRP A 182 -13.66 13.90 16.31
CA TRP A 182 -12.28 14.23 15.95
C TRP A 182 -11.96 15.73 16.01
N ILE A 183 -12.91 16.64 15.75
CA ILE A 183 -12.73 18.08 15.90
C ILE A 183 -14.11 18.72 16.14
N ARG A 184 -14.38 19.27 17.33
CA ARG A 184 -15.34 20.38 17.48
C ARG A 184 -14.57 21.68 17.43
N ASP A 185 -14.81 22.48 16.41
CA ASP A 185 -14.08 23.72 16.14
C ASP A 185 -14.05 24.68 17.33
N ALA A 186 -13.01 25.51 17.38
CA ALA A 186 -13.12 26.83 17.96
C ALA A 186 -13.05 27.82 16.79
N ALA A 187 -14.15 28.53 16.58
CA ALA A 187 -14.30 29.65 15.66
C ALA A 187 -13.42 30.85 16.06
#